data_AF-A0A2H6GUU2-F1
#
_entry.id   AF-A0A2H6GUU2-F1
#
_cell.length_a   1.000
_cell.length_b   1.000
_cell.length_c   1.000
_cell.angle_alpha   90.00
_cell.angle_beta   90.00
_cell.angle_gamma   90.00
#
_symmetry.space_group_name_H-M   'P 1'
#
loop_
_entity.id
_entity.type
_entity.pdbx_description
1 polymer ?
#
loop_
_entity_poly.entity_id
_entity_poly.type
_entity_poly.pdbx_seq_one_letter_code
_entity_poly.pdbx_strand_id
1 'polypeptide(L)' 'MENKTTLKKTQQGKYFILVPKNMLRIAKWSEGDTIEVMPGNAVTVKKDDLIFRKVP' A
#
# COMPACT_ATOMS: atom_id res chain seq x y z
N MET A 1 -9.70 -14.13 5.80
CA MET A 1 -9.68 -12.67 6.08
C MET A 1 -9.10 -11.97 4.87
N GLU A 2 -9.86 -11.07 4.23
CA GLU A 2 -9.36 -10.31 3.09
C GLU A 2 -8.32 -9.29 3.57
N ASN A 3 -7.11 -9.40 3.04
CA ASN A 3 -6.04 -8.42 3.29
C ASN A 3 -6.30 -7.21 2.39
N LYS A 4 -7.18 -6.30 2.82
CA LYS A 4 -7.51 -5.08 2.06
C LYS A 4 -6.83 -3.87 2.67
N THR A 5 -6.14 -3.14 1.82
CA THR A 5 -5.56 -1.83 2.12
C THR A 5 -6.60 -0.76 1.84
N THR A 6 -6.82 0.18 2.77
CA THR A 6 -7.88 1.21 2.62
C THR A 6 -7.30 2.61 2.58
N LEU A 7 -7.76 3.44 1.65
CA LEU A 7 -7.46 4.87 1.65
C LEU A 7 -8.34 5.60 2.67
N LYS A 8 -7.73 6.41 3.52
CA LYS A 8 -8.39 7.24 4.52
C LYS A 8 -8.00 8.70 4.32
N LYS A 9 -8.95 9.62 4.51
CA LYS A 9 -8.73 11.05 4.51
C LYS A 9 -8.88 11.59 5.93
N THR A 10 -7.93 12.38 6.39
CA THR A 10 -8.04 13.07 7.69
C THR A 10 -8.93 14.30 7.57
N GLN A 11 -9.37 14.82 8.72
CA GLN A 11 -10.11 16.08 8.78
C GLN A 11 -9.31 17.27 8.21
N GLN A 12 -7.98 17.19 8.25
CA GLN A 12 -7.07 18.18 7.68
C GLN A 12 -6.81 17.99 6.18
N GLY A 13 -7.51 17.07 5.52
CA GLY A 13 -7.39 16.83 4.07
C GLY A 13 -6.20 15.98 3.64
N LYS A 14 -5.44 15.39 4.57
CA LYS A 14 -4.33 14.48 4.24
C LYS A 14 -4.85 13.07 3.98
N TYR A 15 -4.24 12.38 3.01
CA TYR A 15 -4.60 11.01 2.66
C TYR A 15 -3.58 10.02 3.24
N PHE A 16 -4.07 8.90 3.75
CA PHE A 16 -3.27 7.82 4.31
C PHE A 16 -3.75 6.48 3.78
N ILE A 17 -2.80 5.57 3.58
CA ILE A 17 -3.09 4.20 3.20
C ILE A 17 -2.93 3.35 4.45
N LEU A 18 -4.01 2.75 4.93
CA LEU A 18 -3.96 1.82 6.06
C LEU A 18 -3.50 0.45 5.56
N VAL A 19 -2.26 0.10 5.88
CA VAL A 19 -1.65 -1.20 5.55
C VAL A 19 -1.84 -2.17 6.73
N PRO A 20 -2.48 -3.33 6.53
CA PRO A 20 -2.60 -4.36 7.57
C PRO A 20 -1.24 -4.86 8.08
N LYS A 21 -1.11 -5.05 9.39
CA LYS A 21 0.16 -5.46 10.05
C LYS A 21 0.77 -6.74 9.47
N ASN A 22 -0.07 -7.68 9.04
CA ASN A 22 0.39 -8.92 8.42
C ASN A 22 1.03 -8.70 7.02
N MET A 23 0.58 -7.70 6.25
CA MET A 23 1.23 -7.33 5.00
C MET A 23 2.64 -6.79 5.24
N LEU A 24 2.83 -5.98 6.29
CA LEU A 24 4.16 -5.48 6.66
C LEU A 24 5.14 -6.64 6.89
N ARG A 25 4.69 -7.71 7.56
CA ARG A 25 5.49 -8.92 7.78
C ARG A 25 5.82 -9.66 6.49
N ILE A 26 4.84 -9.84 5.60
CA ILE A 26 5.02 -10.57 4.33
C ILE A 26 5.96 -9.79 3.41
N ALA A 27 5.80 -8.47 3.34
CA ALA A 27 6.60 -7.58 2.50
C ALA A 27 7.96 -7.20 3.12
N LYS A 28 8.22 -7.62 4.37
CA LYS A 28 9.42 -7.29 5.15
C LYS A 28 9.66 -5.77 5.24
N TRP A 29 8.59 -5.02 5.53
CA TRP A 29 8.64 -3.58 5.75
C TRP A 29 8.72 -3.26 7.23
N SER A 30 9.43 -2.18 7.53
CA SER A 30 9.66 -1.60 8.85
C SER A 30 9.26 -0.13 8.85
N GLU A 31 9.00 0.42 10.04
CA GLU A 31 8.83 1.86 10.19
C GLU A 31 10.09 2.60 9.73
N GLY A 32 9.91 3.67 8.95
CA GLY A 32 11.00 4.42 8.30
C GLY A 32 11.37 3.95 6.89
N ASP A 33 10.88 2.78 6.45
CA ASP A 33 11.08 2.35 5.06
C ASP A 33 10.38 3.29 4.06
N THR A 34 11.03 3.55 2.93
CA THR A 34 10.42 4.27 1.81
C THR A 34 9.76 3.30 0.84
N ILE A 35 8.46 3.48 0.61
CA ILE A 35 7.65 2.65 -0.28
C ILE A 35 7.15 3.51 -1.44
N GLU A 36 7.40 3.05 -2.65
CA GLU A 36 6.84 3.61 -3.87
C GLU A 36 5.44 3.03 -4.13
N VAL A 37 4.50 3.89 -4.52
CA VAL A 37 3.13 3.52 -4.87
C VAL A 37 2.90 3.79 -6.35
N MET A 38 2.54 2.74 -7.09
CA MET A 38 2.35 2.79 -8.55
C MET A 38 0.96 2.28 -8.93
N PRO A 39 0.36 2.77 -10.02
CA PRO A 39 -0.85 2.17 -10.56
C PRO A 39 -0.56 0.74 -11.04
N GLY A 40 -1.54 -0.13 -10.86
CA GLY A 40 -1.52 -1.48 -11.37
C GLY A 40 -1.45 -1.51 -12.89
N ASN A 41 -0.67 -2.45 -13.42
CA ASN A 41 -0.78 -2.81 -14.84
C ASN A 41 -1.60 -4.10 -14.95
N ALA A 42 -2.37 -4.22 -16.04
CA ALA A 42 -3.29 -5.34 -16.27
C ALA A 42 -2.61 -6.71 -16.45
N VAL A 43 -1.27 -6.75 -16.46
CA VAL A 43 -0.49 -7.98 -16.63
C VAL A 43 -0.38 -8.74 -15.31
N THR A 44 -0.32 -8.03 -14.18
CA THR A 44 -0.05 -8.64 -12.87
C THR A 44 -1.14 -8.37 -11.83
N VAL A 45 -1.91 -7.30 -11.98
CA VAL A 45 -3.00 -6.86 -11.09
C VAL A 45 -4.10 -6.16 -11.88
N LYS A 46 -5.23 -5.76 -11.27
CA LYS A 46 -6.21 -4.96 -11.99
C LYS A 46 -5.65 -3.57 -12.25
N LYS A 47 -6.06 -2.95 -13.37
CA LYS A 47 -5.61 -1.61 -13.79
C LYS A 47 -5.82 -0.53 -12.71
N ASP A 48 -6.84 -0.71 -11.86
CA ASP A 48 -7.20 0.25 -10.81
C ASP A 48 -6.65 -0.15 -9.43
N ASP A 49 -5.87 -1.24 -9.35
CA ASP A 49 -5.18 -1.61 -8.12
C ASP A 49 -3.96 -0.70 -7.90
N LEU A 50 -3.52 -0.58 -6.65
CA LEU A 50 -2.25 0.06 -6.31
C LEU A 50 -1.19 -1.01 -6.02
N ILE A 51 -0.04 -0.88 -6.66
CA ILE A 51 1.15 -1.69 -6.39
C ILE A 51 2.05 -0.91 -5.44
N PHE A 52 2.54 -1.62 -4.42
CA PHE A 52 3.48 -1.08 -3.45
C PHE A 52 4.83 -1.76 -3.64
N ARG A 53 5.90 -0.98 -3.77
CA ARG A 53 7.27 -1.48 -3.96
C ARG A 53 8.21 -0.84 -2.95
N LYS A 54 9.01 -1.65 -2.25
CA LYS A 54 10.07 -1.12 -1.39
C LYS A 54 11.18 -0.53 -2.25
N VAL A 55 11.58 0.69 -1.95
CA VAL A 55 12.77 1.31 -2.56
C VAL A 55 13.99 0.90 -1.72
N PRO A 56 15.10 0.46 -2.36
CA PRO A 56 16.34 0.13 -1.66
C PRO A 56 16.91 1.29 -0.85
#